data_AF-A0A4R5D2T3-F1
#
_entry.id   AF-A0A4R5D2T3-F1
#
_cell.length_a   1.000
_cell.length_b   1.000
_cell.length_c   1.000
_cell.angle_alpha   90.00
_cell.angle_beta   90.00
_cell.angle_gamma   90.00
#
_symmetry.space_group_name_H-M   'P 1'
#
loop_
_entity.id
_entity.type
_entity.pdbx_description
1 polymer ?
#
loop_
_entity_poly.entity_id
_entity_poly.type
_entity_poly.pdbx_seq_one_letter_code
_entity_poly.pdbx_strand_id
1 'polypeptide(L)'
;MKHLKTFLVLALIIVANSVSAQSTFDKWPAIKEFHEVMSQTFHPAEEGNVAPIKARSEEMMNKAAMLLKSDIPTEFRTNAILASAERLQLKSKALHKLVKSNGTDAAIVKSITDLHDTFHEIVGLCSDAKK
;
A
#
# COMPACT_ATOMS: atom_id res chain seq x y z
N MET A 1 -62.23 34.63 1.09
CA MET A 1 -61.70 33.51 1.91
C MET A 1 -60.32 33.18 1.37
N LYS A 2 -59.29 33.64 2.08
CA LYS A 2 -58.33 32.79 2.81
C LYS A 2 -57.37 32.02 1.90
N HIS A 3 -56.13 32.50 1.94
CA HIS A 3 -54.88 31.80 1.67
C HIS A 3 -54.94 30.30 1.99
N LEU A 4 -54.41 29.47 1.09
CA LEU A 4 -53.65 28.31 1.54
C LEU A 4 -52.54 27.98 0.55
N LYS A 5 -51.36 28.49 0.89
CA LYS A 5 -50.08 28.02 0.39
C LYS A 5 -50.01 26.51 0.64
N THR A 6 -49.95 25.70 -0.40
CA THR A 6 -49.57 24.29 -0.26
C THR A 6 -48.27 24.10 -1.04
N PHE A 7 -47.17 24.28 -0.31
CA PHE A 7 -45.93 23.59 -0.59
C PHE A 7 -46.20 22.10 -0.34
N LEU A 8 -46.02 21.25 -1.35
CA LEU A 8 -45.75 19.84 -1.10
C LEU A 8 -44.51 19.43 -1.87
N VAL A 9 -43.43 19.46 -1.09
CA VAL A 9 -42.09 18.93 -1.27
C VAL A 9 -42.07 17.69 -2.17
N LEU A 10 -41.48 17.83 -3.37
CA LEU A 10 -41.00 16.70 -4.14
C LEU A 10 -39.73 16.19 -3.44
N ALA A 11 -39.89 15.25 -2.51
CA ALA A 11 -38.78 14.55 -1.89
C ALA A 11 -38.16 13.62 -2.94
N LEU A 12 -37.26 14.16 -3.76
CA LEU A 12 -36.27 13.40 -4.51
C LEU A 12 -35.33 12.74 -3.48
N ILE A 13 -35.71 11.57 -3.00
CA ILE A 13 -34.78 10.66 -2.34
C ILE A 13 -33.88 10.12 -3.47
N ILE A 14 -32.88 10.91 -3.85
CA ILE A 14 -31.72 10.41 -4.56
C ILE A 14 -30.98 9.59 -3.51
N VAL A 15 -31.27 8.29 -3.45
CA VAL A 15 -30.37 7.33 -2.80
C VAL A 15 -29.11 7.35 -3.63
N ALA A 16 -28.18 8.22 -3.27
CA ALA A 16 -26.83 8.19 -3.77
C ALA A 16 -26.25 6.84 -3.32
N ASN A 17 -26.34 5.83 -4.18
CA ASN A 17 -25.50 4.67 -4.12
C ASN A 17 -24.09 5.14 -4.46
N SER A 18 -23.47 5.82 -3.51
CA SER A 18 -22.06 6.19 -3.54
C SER A 18 -21.28 4.90 -3.34
N VAL A 19 -21.13 4.10 -4.41
CA VAL A 19 -20.05 3.12 -4.48
C VAL A 19 -18.77 3.95 -4.38
N SER A 20 -18.28 4.12 -3.16
CA SER A 20 -17.07 4.87 -2.87
C SER A 20 -15.93 4.19 -3.61
N ALA A 21 -15.36 4.87 -4.61
CA ALA A 21 -14.13 4.46 -5.28
C ALA A 21 -12.92 4.67 -4.36
N GLN A 22 -12.96 4.07 -3.16
CA GLN A 22 -11.90 4.17 -2.18
C GLN A 22 -10.62 3.54 -2.75
N SER A 23 -9.50 4.26 -2.63
CA SER A 23 -8.22 3.77 -3.10
C SER A 23 -7.77 2.54 -2.31
N THR A 24 -6.78 1.82 -2.81
CA THR A 24 -6.21 0.67 -2.08
C THR A 24 -5.64 1.12 -0.73
N PHE A 25 -5.07 2.32 -0.68
CA PHE A 25 -4.48 2.91 0.52
C PHE A 25 -5.50 3.35 1.56
N ASP A 26 -6.71 3.72 1.14
CA ASP A 26 -7.78 4.08 2.07
C ASP A 26 -8.40 2.83 2.73
N LYS A 27 -8.50 1.73 1.97
CA LYS A 27 -9.05 0.47 2.48
C LYS A 27 -8.04 -0.33 3.29
N TRP A 28 -6.75 -0.21 2.97
CA TRP A 28 -5.69 -0.97 3.63
C TRP A 28 -4.60 -0.03 4.16
N PRO A 29 -4.78 0.57 5.34
CA PRO A 29 -3.84 1.56 5.89
C PRO A 29 -2.41 1.02 6.04
N ALA A 30 -2.24 -0.26 6.38
CA ALA A 30 -0.91 -0.85 6.54
C ALA A 30 -0.09 -0.86 5.24
N ILE A 31 -0.72 -1.05 4.07
CA ILE A 31 -0.01 -0.99 2.77
C ILE A 31 0.38 0.44 2.40
N LYS A 32 -0.40 1.43 2.84
CA LYS A 32 -0.05 2.85 2.73
C LYS A 32 1.16 3.20 3.59
N GLU A 33 1.17 2.78 4.85
CA GLU A 33 2.30 3.05 5.74
C GLU A 33 3.60 2.39 5.25
N PHE A 34 3.51 1.18 4.69
CA PHE A 34 4.66 0.54 4.05
C PHE A 34 5.15 1.36 2.85
N HIS A 35 4.23 1.82 2.00
CA HIS A 35 4.55 2.65 0.85
C HIS A 35 5.22 3.98 1.22
N GLU A 36 4.84 4.61 2.33
CA GLU A 36 5.45 5.86 2.79
C GLU A 36 6.96 5.70 3.06
N VAL A 37 7.36 4.63 3.75
CA VAL A 37 8.79 4.33 3.98
C VAL A 37 9.49 3.99 2.67
N MET A 38 8.84 3.21 1.82
CA MET A 38 9.40 2.78 0.55
C MET A 38 9.63 3.92 -0.42
N SER A 39 8.64 4.76 -0.69
CA SER A 39 8.80 5.92 -1.56
C SER A 39 9.90 6.87 -1.07
N GLN A 40 10.04 7.05 0.24
CA GLN A 40 11.07 7.91 0.83
C GLN A 40 12.48 7.29 0.81
N THR A 41 12.61 5.99 0.51
CA THR A 41 13.90 5.28 0.50
C THR A 41 14.30 4.77 -0.88
N PHE A 42 13.32 4.49 -1.74
CA PHE A 42 13.49 4.03 -3.11
C PHE A 42 13.93 5.16 -4.04
N HIS A 43 13.20 6.29 -4.11
CA HIS A 43 13.56 7.37 -5.03
C HIS A 43 15.00 7.89 -4.83
N PRO A 44 15.50 8.11 -3.60
CA PRO A 44 16.91 8.45 -3.41
C PRO A 44 17.87 7.34 -3.87
N ALA A 45 17.49 6.06 -3.71
CA ALA A 45 18.32 4.93 -4.13
C ALA A 45 18.41 4.81 -5.66
N GLU A 46 17.38 5.22 -6.41
CA GLU A 46 17.43 5.30 -7.89
C GLU A 46 18.52 6.28 -8.37
N GLU A 47 18.77 7.33 -7.59
CA GLU A 47 19.82 8.33 -7.84
C GLU A 47 21.17 7.94 -7.21
N GLY A 48 21.29 6.73 -6.66
CA GLY A 48 22.50 6.20 -6.02
C GLY A 48 22.68 6.61 -4.55
N ASN A 49 21.77 7.39 -3.96
CA ASN A 49 21.80 7.72 -2.54
C ASN A 49 21.13 6.62 -1.71
N VAL A 50 21.93 5.64 -1.27
CA VAL A 50 21.43 4.53 -0.42
C VAL A 50 21.41 4.87 1.08
N ALA A 51 21.78 6.08 1.49
CA ALA A 51 21.80 6.44 2.92
C ALA A 51 20.42 6.31 3.60
N PRO A 52 19.30 6.74 3.00
CA PRO A 52 17.98 6.58 3.60
C PRO A 52 17.58 5.12 3.82
N ILE A 53 17.78 4.25 2.82
CA ILE A 53 17.43 2.83 2.99
C ILE A 53 18.35 2.13 4.00
N LYS A 54 19.64 2.50 4.06
CA LYS A 54 20.54 1.98 5.11
C LYS A 54 20.03 2.33 6.51
N ALA A 55 19.56 3.56 6.72
CA ALA A 55 19.02 4.02 7.99
C ALA A 55 17.66 3.41 8.36
N ARG A 56 16.82 3.09 7.38
CA ARG A 56 15.40 2.73 7.60
C ARG A 56 15.02 1.31 7.18
N SER A 57 16.00 0.47 6.82
CA SER A 57 15.73 -0.91 6.39
C SER A 57 15.02 -1.77 7.45
N GLU A 58 15.26 -1.51 8.73
CA GLU A 58 14.55 -2.19 9.83
C GLU A 58 13.08 -1.77 9.89
N GLU A 59 12.80 -0.46 9.77
CA GLU A 59 11.44 0.07 9.70
C GLU A 59 10.66 -0.54 8.53
N MET A 60 11.28 -0.58 7.34
CA MET A 60 10.72 -1.24 6.15
C MET A 60 10.38 -2.71 6.42
N MET A 61 11.32 -3.47 7.00
CA MET A 61 11.12 -4.88 7.34
C MET A 61 9.97 -5.06 8.33
N ASN A 62 9.92 -4.26 9.38
CA ASN A 62 8.89 -4.36 10.41
C ASN A 62 7.50 -4.03 9.86
N LYS A 63 7.37 -2.98 9.03
CA LYS A 63 6.10 -2.65 8.36
C LYS A 63 5.65 -3.75 7.41
N ALA A 64 6.58 -4.36 6.65
CA ALA A 64 6.25 -5.50 5.80
C ALA A 64 5.74 -6.70 6.62
N ALA A 65 6.33 -6.96 7.79
CA ALA A 65 5.89 -8.03 8.70
C ALA A 65 4.53 -7.75 9.35
N MET A 66 4.12 -6.47 9.47
CA MET A 66 2.80 -6.08 9.97
C MET A 66 1.70 -6.22 8.92
N LEU A 67 2.01 -6.18 7.62
CA LEU A 67 1.00 -6.28 6.55
C LEU A 67 0.12 -7.53 6.68
N LEU A 68 0.72 -8.71 6.81
CA LEU A 68 -0.01 -9.97 6.93
C LEU A 68 -0.74 -10.15 8.27
N LYS A 69 -0.40 -9.32 9.26
CA LYS A 69 -1.05 -9.33 10.59
C LYS A 69 -2.11 -8.23 10.72
N SER A 70 -2.20 -7.35 9.74
CA SER A 70 -3.15 -6.24 9.71
C SER A 70 -4.55 -6.72 9.34
N ASP A 71 -5.53 -5.84 9.52
CA ASP A 71 -6.88 -6.05 9.01
C ASP A 71 -6.89 -5.86 7.48
N ILE A 72 -6.53 -6.93 6.76
CA ILE A 72 -6.59 -6.96 5.30
C ILE A 72 -8.06 -6.91 4.86
N PRO A 73 -8.48 -6.00 3.97
CA PRO A 73 -9.84 -6.00 3.42
C PRO A 73 -10.21 -7.35 2.78
N THR A 74 -11.46 -7.77 2.93
CA THR A 74 -11.91 -9.08 2.41
C THR A 74 -11.69 -9.21 0.91
N GLU A 75 -11.89 -8.15 0.13
CA GLU A 75 -11.61 -8.17 -1.32
C GLU A 75 -10.13 -8.36 -1.67
N PHE A 76 -9.21 -8.08 -0.74
CA PHE A 76 -7.77 -8.24 -0.94
C PHE A 76 -7.22 -9.54 -0.35
N ARG A 77 -8.06 -10.39 0.27
CA ARG A 77 -7.66 -11.69 0.82
C ARG A 77 -7.65 -12.81 -0.24
N THR A 78 -7.20 -12.52 -1.45
CA THR A 78 -7.02 -13.54 -2.49
C THR A 78 -5.68 -14.25 -2.30
N ASN A 79 -5.58 -15.51 -2.73
CA ASN A 79 -4.32 -16.27 -2.64
C ASN A 79 -3.15 -15.54 -3.32
N ALA A 80 -3.39 -14.86 -4.45
CA ALA A 80 -2.36 -14.11 -5.17
C ALA A 80 -1.86 -12.90 -4.38
N ILE A 81 -2.75 -12.13 -3.75
CA ILE A 81 -2.38 -10.96 -2.95
C ILE A 81 -1.65 -11.41 -1.67
N LEU A 82 -2.15 -12.44 -0.99
CA LEU A 82 -1.52 -12.98 0.22
C LEU A 82 -0.12 -13.53 -0.07
N ALA A 83 0.05 -14.31 -1.14
CA ALA A 83 1.36 -14.81 -1.56
C ALA A 83 2.32 -13.66 -1.93
N SER A 84 1.81 -12.58 -2.53
CA SER A 84 2.62 -11.41 -2.88
C SER A 84 3.04 -10.61 -1.64
N ALA A 85 2.15 -10.48 -0.65
CA ALA A 85 2.47 -9.87 0.64
C ALA A 85 3.50 -10.70 1.44
N GLU A 86 3.44 -12.04 1.38
CA GLU A 86 4.49 -12.91 1.95
C GLU A 86 5.84 -12.69 1.26
N ARG A 87 5.87 -12.62 -0.08
CA ARG A 87 7.10 -12.31 -0.82
C ARG A 87 7.66 -10.94 -0.46
N LEU A 88 6.79 -9.94 -0.29
CA LEU A 88 7.17 -8.61 0.14
C LEU A 88 7.85 -8.65 1.52
N GLN A 89 7.28 -9.38 2.49
CA GLN A 89 7.89 -9.56 3.81
C GLN A 89 9.28 -10.23 3.71
N LEU A 90 9.40 -11.31 2.93
CA LEU A 90 10.65 -12.03 2.75
C LEU A 90 11.73 -11.15 2.10
N LYS A 91 11.36 -10.37 1.07
CA LYS A 91 12.26 -9.44 0.37
C LYS A 91 12.69 -8.29 1.29
N SER A 92 11.79 -7.71 2.08
CA SER A 92 12.15 -6.67 3.05
C SER A 92 13.12 -7.18 4.13
N LYS A 93 12.93 -8.42 4.60
CA LYS A 93 13.87 -9.07 5.52
C LYS A 93 15.23 -9.32 4.87
N ALA A 94 15.26 -9.75 3.61
CA ALA A 94 16.50 -9.95 2.85
C ALA A 94 17.25 -8.62 2.63
N LEU A 95 16.54 -7.56 2.26
CA LEU A 95 17.08 -6.20 2.13
C LEU A 95 17.69 -5.71 3.45
N HIS A 96 16.97 -5.87 4.57
CA HIS A 96 17.50 -5.49 5.87
C HIS A 96 18.77 -6.29 6.23
N LYS A 97 18.77 -7.61 5.99
CA LYS A 97 19.96 -8.44 6.19
C LYS A 97 21.14 -7.96 5.34
N LEU A 98 20.90 -7.63 4.07
CA LEU A 98 21.91 -7.11 3.15
C LEU A 98 22.51 -5.80 3.66
N VAL A 99 21.68 -4.87 4.14
CA VAL A 99 22.12 -3.62 4.77
C VAL A 99 22.98 -3.92 6.00
N LYS A 100 22.52 -4.79 6.91
CA LYS A 100 23.26 -5.15 8.13
C LYS A 100 24.58 -5.87 7.87
N SER A 101 24.71 -6.55 6.73
CA SER A 101 25.96 -7.19 6.29
C SER A 101 26.86 -6.27 5.46
N ASN A 102 26.58 -4.96 5.41
CA ASN A 102 27.33 -3.99 4.59
C ASN A 102 27.39 -4.39 3.10
N GLY A 103 26.26 -4.83 2.54
CA GLY A 103 26.14 -5.09 1.11
C GLY A 103 26.53 -3.87 0.27
N THR A 104 27.01 -4.13 -0.95
CA THR A 104 27.38 -3.06 -1.88
C THR A 104 26.17 -2.20 -2.23
N ASP A 105 26.40 -0.93 -2.55
CA ASP A 105 25.33 0.00 -2.91
C ASP A 105 24.53 -0.52 -4.12
N ALA A 106 25.20 -1.09 -5.12
CA ALA A 106 24.55 -1.73 -6.27
C ALA A 106 23.63 -2.90 -5.86
N ALA A 107 24.05 -3.73 -4.90
CA ALA A 107 23.20 -4.82 -4.40
C ALA A 107 22.01 -4.29 -3.60
N ILE A 108 22.20 -3.23 -2.81
CA ILE A 108 21.13 -2.58 -2.05
C ILE A 108 20.10 -1.96 -3.00
N VAL A 109 20.55 -1.20 -4.01
CA VAL A 109 19.70 -0.62 -5.06
C VAL A 109 18.89 -1.70 -5.74
N LYS A 110 19.55 -2.77 -6.23
CA LYS A 110 18.83 -3.90 -6.84
C LYS A 110 17.78 -4.49 -5.88
N SER A 111 18.13 -4.70 -4.62
CA SER A 111 17.22 -5.32 -3.65
C SER A 111 16.03 -4.43 -3.29
N ILE A 112 16.17 -3.10 -3.24
CA ILE A 112 15.05 -2.20 -3.00
C ILE A 112 14.18 -2.03 -4.26
N THR A 113 14.76 -2.05 -5.47
CA THR A 113 13.98 -2.12 -6.72
C THR A 113 13.13 -3.38 -6.78
N ASP A 114 13.72 -4.55 -6.53
CA ASP A 114 12.98 -5.83 -6.51
C ASP A 114 11.85 -5.82 -5.44
N LEU A 115 12.01 -5.07 -4.35
CA LEU A 115 11.00 -4.90 -3.31
C LEU A 115 9.87 -3.96 -3.76
N HIS A 116 10.23 -2.84 -4.38
CA HIS A 116 9.31 -1.88 -4.97
C HIS A 116 8.42 -2.50 -6.06
N ASP A 117 8.98 -3.32 -6.93
CA ASP A 117 8.22 -4.04 -7.96
C ASP A 117 7.20 -5.01 -7.34
N THR A 118 7.58 -5.70 -6.26
CA THR A 118 6.68 -6.61 -5.53
C THR A 118 5.53 -5.84 -4.90
N PHE A 119 5.77 -4.62 -4.42
CA PHE A 119 4.69 -3.75 -3.93
C PHE A 119 3.74 -3.34 -5.06
N HIS A 120 4.26 -2.94 -6.22
CA HIS A 120 3.41 -2.59 -7.35
C HIS A 120 2.58 -3.76 -7.85
N GLU A 121 3.11 -4.98 -7.81
CA GLU A 121 2.35 -6.20 -8.07
C GLU A 121 1.14 -6.33 -7.11
N ILE A 122 1.35 -6.15 -5.80
CA ILE A 122 0.26 -6.18 -4.81
C ILE A 122 -0.81 -5.13 -5.12
N VAL A 123 -0.40 -3.87 -5.36
CA VAL A 123 -1.35 -2.78 -5.66
C VAL A 123 -2.09 -3.00 -6.98
N GLY A 124 -1.43 -3.59 -7.98
CA GLY A 124 -2.04 -4.02 -9.24
C GLY A 124 -3.12 -5.07 -9.00
N LEU A 125 -2.80 -6.14 -8.26
CA LEU A 125 -3.76 -7.19 -7.91
C LEU A 125 -4.94 -6.64 -7.09
N CYS A 126 -4.69 -5.74 -6.14
CA CYS A 126 -5.75 -5.06 -5.39
C CYS A 126 -6.63 -4.17 -6.29
N SER A 127 -6.09 -3.63 -7.39
CA SER A 127 -6.87 -2.82 -8.33
C SER A 127 -7.72 -3.69 -9.24
N ASP A 128 -7.24 -4.87 -9.62
CA ASP A 128 -8.01 -5.84 -10.40
C ASP A 128 -9.10 -6.51 -9.58
N ALA A 129 -8.87 -6.78 -8.29
CA ALA A 129 -9.87 -7.36 -7.39
C ALA A 129 -11.08 -6.44 -7.09
N LYS A 130 -10.99 -5.15 -7.44
CA LYS A 130 -12.11 -4.19 -7.32
C LYS A 130 -13.07 -4.19 -8.51
N LYS A 131 -12.68 -4.83 -9.62
CA LYS A 131 -13.47 -4.92 -10.86
C LYS A 131 -14.47 -6.07 -10.76
#